data_AF-A0A8T5NT57-F1
#
_entry.id   AF-A0A8T5NT57-F1
#
_cell.length_a   1.000
_cell.length_b   1.000
_cell.length_c   1.000
_cell.angle_alpha   90.00
_cell.angle_beta   90.00
_cell.angle_gamma   90.00
#
_symmetry.space_group_name_H-M   'P 1'
#
loop_
_entity.id
_entity.type
_entity.pdbx_description
1 polymer ?
#
loop_
_entity_poly.entity_id
_entity_poly.type
_entity_poly.pdbx_seq_one_letter_code
_entity_poly.pdbx_strand_id
1 'polypeptide(L)'
;MPTTDEKNILKTLEEEGGKLGELHEVKISKFMGLRLDYLRSILDSMGRRDLIDVFGNGKTKIADKGWRALGKTPPSPWEGLAGAKESKPESPGDKYKRWLSGKAKEEPKEERPSKEKDESESLSFDSYADFSMEERFKKWRSK
;
A
#
# COMPACT_ATOMS: atom_id res chain seq x y z
N MET A 1 25.84 -12.39 5.68
CA MET A 1 25.48 -13.58 4.87
C MET A 1 24.37 -14.32 5.59
N PRO A 2 23.26 -14.69 4.92
CA PRO A 2 22.14 -15.32 5.61
C PRO A 2 22.46 -16.75 6.05
N THR A 3 21.94 -17.14 7.21
CA THR A 3 22.08 -18.51 7.74
C THR A 3 21.24 -19.50 6.94
N THR A 4 21.45 -20.79 7.17
CA THR A 4 20.69 -21.86 6.49
C THR A 4 19.19 -21.72 6.74
N ASP A 5 18.79 -21.44 7.98
CA ASP A 5 17.39 -21.27 8.37
C ASP A 5 16.75 -20.07 7.67
N GLU A 6 17.48 -18.95 7.59
CA GLU A 6 17.00 -17.74 6.91
C GLU A 6 16.85 -17.94 5.40
N LYS A 7 17.77 -18.68 4.77
CA LYS A 7 17.63 -19.05 3.37
C LYS A 7 16.41 -19.92 3.13
N ASN A 8 16.12 -20.84 4.04
CA ASN A 8 14.93 -21.68 3.96
C ASN A 8 13.66 -20.82 4.11
N ILE A 9 13.62 -19.89 5.05
CA ILE A 9 12.50 -18.94 5.20
C ILE A 9 12.30 -18.10 3.92
N LEU A 10 13.39 -17.57 3.35
CA LEU A 10 13.32 -16.79 2.11
C LEU A 10 12.79 -17.62 0.93
N LYS A 11 13.19 -18.89 0.82
CA LYS A 11 12.63 -19.81 -0.19
C LYS A 11 11.15 -20.06 0.03
N THR A 12 10.74 -20.35 1.27
CA THR A 12 9.32 -20.56 1.59
C THR A 12 8.49 -19.30 1.29
N LEU A 13 9.00 -18.12 1.61
CA LEU A 13 8.34 -16.85 1.28
C LEU A 13 8.23 -16.64 -0.23
N GLU A 14 9.22 -17.08 -1.01
CA GLU A 14 9.17 -16.99 -2.45
C GLU A 14 8.15 -17.97 -3.06
N GLU A 15 8.20 -19.23 -2.64
CA GLU A 15 7.37 -20.31 -3.18
C GLU A 15 5.89 -20.11 -2.80
N GLU A 16 5.62 -19.74 -1.55
CA GLU A 16 4.26 -19.65 -1.00
C GLU A 16 3.72 -18.21 -0.95
N GLY A 17 4.59 -17.20 -0.94
CA GLY A 17 4.20 -15.79 -0.86
C GLY A 17 3.86 -15.16 -2.21
N GLY A 18 3.91 -15.93 -3.30
CA GLY A 18 3.55 -15.51 -4.65
C GLY A 18 4.40 -14.36 -5.18
N LYS A 19 3.86 -13.58 -6.12
CA LYS A 19 4.60 -12.50 -6.81
C LYS A 19 5.17 -11.43 -5.87
N LEU A 20 4.58 -11.23 -4.70
CA LEU A 20 5.00 -10.23 -3.73
C LEU A 20 5.92 -10.80 -2.64
N GLY A 21 6.07 -12.13 -2.56
CA GLY A 21 6.82 -12.79 -1.49
C GLY A 21 6.24 -12.51 -0.11
N GLU A 22 4.91 -12.38 0.02
CA GLU A 22 4.23 -12.00 1.26
C GLU A 22 3.54 -13.22 1.89
N LEU A 23 3.90 -13.57 3.12
CA LEU A 23 3.28 -14.69 3.84
C LEU A 23 3.06 -14.35 5.32
N HIS A 24 2.02 -14.93 5.91
CA HIS A 24 1.72 -14.79 7.33
C HIS A 24 2.64 -15.67 8.18
N GLU A 25 3.17 -15.17 9.30
CA GLU A 25 4.05 -15.88 10.24
C GLU A 25 3.55 -17.29 10.59
N VAL A 26 2.26 -17.42 10.89
CA VAL A 26 1.61 -18.69 11.21
C VAL A 26 1.70 -19.71 10.05
N LYS A 27 1.64 -19.27 8.79
CA LYS A 27 1.82 -20.16 7.64
C LYS A 27 3.28 -20.58 7.50
N ILE A 28 4.22 -19.64 7.63
CA ILE A 28 5.66 -19.94 7.59
C ILE A 28 6.01 -20.98 8.67
N SER A 29 5.50 -20.82 9.89
CA SER A 29 5.68 -21.76 11.01
C SER A 29 5.18 -23.16 10.66
N LYS A 30 4.01 -23.27 10.01
CA LYS A 30 3.45 -24.56 9.57
C LYS A 30 4.30 -25.22 8.48
N PHE A 31 4.75 -24.46 7.48
CA PHE A 31 5.58 -24.99 6.39
C PHE A 31 6.93 -25.49 6.89
N MET A 32 7.53 -24.79 7.85
CA MET A 32 8.83 -25.17 8.39
C MET A 32 8.75 -26.15 9.56
N GLY A 33 7.56 -26.42 10.10
CA GLY A 33 7.39 -27.24 11.31
C GLY A 33 8.03 -26.61 12.56
N LEU A 34 8.22 -25.30 12.58
CA LEU A 34 8.87 -24.57 13.68
C LEU A 34 7.84 -24.00 14.65
N ARG A 35 8.20 -23.95 15.95
CA ARG A 35 7.43 -23.20 16.93
C ARG A 35 7.37 -21.71 16.56
N LEU A 36 6.20 -21.10 16.75
CA LEU A 36 5.96 -19.70 16.41
C LEU A 36 6.95 -18.75 17.10
N ASP A 37 7.27 -18.99 18.37
CA ASP A 37 8.19 -18.14 19.14
C ASP A 37 9.62 -18.20 18.59
N TYR A 38 10.06 -19.39 18.19
CA TYR A 38 11.38 -19.58 17.57
C TYR A 38 11.43 -18.93 16.19
N LEU A 39 10.38 -19.09 15.39
CA LEU A 39 10.25 -18.42 14.09
C LEU A 39 10.32 -16.91 14.26
N ARG A 40 9.59 -16.33 15.21
CA ARG A 40 9.62 -14.88 15.49
C ARG A 40 11.01 -14.39 15.85
N SER A 41 11.78 -15.16 16.62
CA SER A 41 13.18 -14.83 16.90
C SER A 41 14.04 -14.80 15.63
N ILE A 42 13.81 -15.70 14.68
CA ILE A 42 14.54 -15.70 13.41
C ILE A 42 14.08 -14.53 12.53
N LEU A 43 12.77 -14.29 12.43
CA LEU A 43 12.21 -13.19 11.65
C LEU A 43 12.69 -11.83 12.18
N ASP A 44 12.75 -11.64 13.49
CA ASP A 44 13.32 -10.42 14.09
C ASP A 44 14.80 -10.23 13.72
N SER A 45 15.58 -11.32 13.72
CA SER A 45 16.98 -11.31 13.29
C SER A 45 17.13 -11.04 11.78
N MET A 46 16.18 -11.47 10.96
CA MET A 46 16.14 -11.20 9.52
C MET A 46 15.73 -9.76 9.22
N GLY A 47 14.76 -9.23 9.96
CA GLY A 47 14.29 -7.84 9.88
C GLY A 47 15.42 -6.87 10.21
N ARG A 48 16.18 -7.14 11.28
CA ARG A 48 17.39 -6.36 11.63
C ARG A 48 18.49 -6.34 10.56
N ARG A 49 18.43 -7.25 9.58
CA ARG A 49 19.40 -7.35 8.48
C ARG A 49 18.84 -6.91 7.13
N ASP A 50 17.63 -6.35 7.12
CA ASP A 50 16.88 -5.95 5.93
C ASP A 50 16.64 -7.10 4.95
N LEU A 51 16.56 -8.35 5.43
CA LEU A 51 16.23 -9.49 4.57
C LEU A 51 14.73 -9.60 4.32
N ILE A 52 13.93 -9.13 5.27
CA ILE A 52 12.47 -9.14 5.24
C ILE A 52 11.91 -7.87 5.89
N ASP A 53 10.70 -7.53 5.51
CA ASP A 53 9.87 -6.53 6.17
C ASP A 53 8.76 -7.26 6.94
N VAL A 54 8.73 -7.09 8.26
CA VAL A 54 7.68 -7.64 9.14
C VAL A 54 6.68 -6.54 9.43
N PHE A 55 5.41 -6.79 9.08
CA PHE A 55 4.30 -5.89 9.33
C PHE A 55 3.61 -6.25 10.65
N GLY A 56 3.07 -5.24 11.36
CA GLY A 56 2.40 -5.44 12.66
C GLY A 56 1.15 -6.33 12.63
N ASN A 57 0.68 -6.74 11.46
CA ASN A 57 -0.42 -7.70 11.28
C ASN A 57 0.06 -9.16 11.19
N GLY A 58 1.34 -9.44 11.47
CA GLY A 58 1.91 -10.79 11.40
C GLY A 58 2.22 -11.25 9.98
N LYS A 59 2.25 -10.32 9.02
CA LYS A 59 2.68 -10.60 7.65
C LYS A 59 4.14 -10.26 7.48
N THR A 60 4.82 -11.07 6.68
CA THR A 60 6.23 -10.93 6.36
C THR A 60 6.38 -10.84 4.86
N LYS A 61 7.14 -9.87 4.37
CA LYS A 61 7.49 -9.69 2.96
C LYS A 61 8.99 -9.77 2.76
N ILE A 62 9.44 -10.31 1.64
CA ILE A 62 10.86 -10.29 1.28
C ILE A 62 11.27 -8.86 0.89
N ALA A 63 12.30 -8.33 1.56
CA ALA A 63 12.89 -7.04 1.24
C ALA A 63 13.87 -7.16 0.06
N ASP A 64 14.26 -6.04 -0.56
CA ASP A 64 15.12 -6.04 -1.76
C ASP A 64 16.44 -6.80 -1.57
N LYS A 65 17.03 -6.72 -0.37
CA LYS A 65 18.26 -7.43 -0.02
C LYS A 65 18.02 -8.92 0.18
N GLY A 66 16.83 -9.33 0.62
CA GLY A 66 16.38 -10.71 0.65
C GLY A 66 16.28 -11.31 -0.75
N TRP A 67 15.70 -10.57 -1.70
CA TRP A 67 15.66 -10.97 -3.11
C TRP A 67 17.06 -11.14 -3.71
N ARG A 68 17.96 -10.18 -3.44
CA ARG A 68 19.37 -10.28 -3.85
C ARG A 68 20.08 -11.48 -3.21
N ALA A 69 19.75 -11.82 -1.97
CA ALA A 69 20.31 -12.99 -1.29
C ALA A 69 19.83 -14.32 -1.90
N LEU A 70 18.65 -14.33 -2.53
CA LEU A 70 18.14 -15.43 -3.35
C LEU A 70 18.71 -15.42 -4.79
N GLY A 71 19.48 -14.40 -5.17
CA GLY A 71 20.00 -14.24 -6.54
C GLY A 71 18.93 -13.81 -7.54
N LYS A 72 17.80 -13.25 -7.06
CA LYS A 72 16.64 -12.87 -7.87
C LYS A 72 16.41 -11.36 -7.80
N THR A 73 15.80 -10.82 -8.85
CA THR A 73 15.43 -9.40 -8.90
C THR A 73 14.15 -9.22 -8.08
N PRO A 74 14.08 -8.22 -7.17
CA PRO A 74 12.85 -7.94 -6.45
C PRO A 74 11.72 -7.61 -7.44
N PRO A 75 10.49 -8.05 -7.16
CA PRO A 75 9.33 -7.70 -7.97
C PRO A 75 9.16 -6.19 -7.97
N SER A 76 8.95 -5.60 -9.15
CA SER A 76 8.81 -4.15 -9.26
C SER A 76 7.59 -3.67 -8.47
N PRO A 77 7.72 -2.63 -7.62
CA PRO A 77 6.58 -2.04 -6.92
C PRO A 77 5.45 -1.60 -7.87
N TRP A 78 5.78 -1.36 -9.14
CA TRP A 78 4.87 -0.88 -10.19
C TRP A 78 4.25 -2.00 -11.04
N GLU A 79 4.68 -3.26 -10.89
CA GLU A 79 4.05 -4.39 -11.62
C GLU A 79 2.57 -4.60 -11.20
N GLY A 80 2.19 -4.17 -10.00
CA GLY A 80 0.80 -4.19 -9.54
C GLY A 80 -0.09 -3.09 -10.15
N LEU A 81 0.50 -1.97 -10.63
CA LEU A 81 -0.24 -0.87 -11.25
C LEU A 81 -0.58 -1.11 -12.73
N ALA A 82 0.18 -1.98 -13.41
CA ALA A 82 -0.10 -2.36 -14.79
C ALA A 82 -1.34 -3.28 -14.94
N GLY A 83 -1.85 -3.82 -13.81
CA GLY A 83 -3.02 -4.71 -13.77
C GLY A 83 -4.34 -4.03 -13.39
N ALA A 84 -4.36 -2.71 -13.17
CA ALA A 84 -5.62 -1.98 -13.12
C ALA A 84 -6.23 -2.06 -14.51
N LYS A 85 -7.19 -2.97 -14.70
CA LYS A 85 -7.97 -3.17 -15.94
C LYS A 85 -8.09 -1.83 -16.65
N GLU A 86 -7.51 -1.75 -17.84
CA GLU A 86 -7.77 -0.68 -18.79
C GLU A 86 -9.28 -0.59 -18.98
N SER A 87 -9.95 0.22 -18.15
CA SER A 87 -11.26 0.73 -18.50
C SER A 87 -10.98 1.57 -19.74
N LYS A 88 -11.29 1.01 -20.91
CA LYS A 88 -11.13 1.64 -22.22
C LYS A 88 -11.34 3.15 -22.07
N PRO A 89 -10.38 4.00 -22.47
CA PRO A 89 -10.57 5.43 -22.37
C PRO A 89 -11.86 5.78 -23.12
N GLU A 90 -12.84 6.35 -22.41
CA GLU A 90 -14.07 6.82 -23.05
C GLU A 90 -13.68 7.71 -24.22
N SER A 91 -14.21 7.37 -25.40
CA SER A 91 -14.02 8.14 -26.62
C SER A 91 -14.36 9.62 -26.33
N PRO A 92 -13.61 10.59 -26.86
CA PRO A 92 -13.89 12.02 -26.67
C PRO A 92 -15.35 12.39 -26.97
N GLY A 93 -15.99 11.69 -27.92
CA GLY A 93 -17.40 11.88 -28.26
C GLY A 93 -18.37 11.48 -27.15
N ASP A 94 -18.06 10.45 -26.37
CA ASP A 94 -18.91 9.98 -25.26
C ASP A 94 -18.77 10.89 -24.03
N LYS A 95 -17.55 11.41 -23.79
CA LYS A 95 -17.32 12.45 -22.77
C LYS A 95 -18.12 13.72 -23.07
N TYR A 96 -18.13 14.16 -24.32
CA TYR A 96 -18.89 15.36 -24.73
C TYR A 96 -20.40 15.16 -24.57
N LYS A 97 -20.94 14.01 -24.98
CA LYS A 97 -22.35 13.65 -24.76
C LYS A 97 -22.72 13.57 -23.28
N ARG A 98 -21.82 13.07 -22.41
CA ARG A 98 -22.04 13.08 -20.96
C ARG A 98 -22.08 14.51 -20.41
N TRP A 99 -21.15 15.36 -20.82
CA TRP A 99 -21.11 16.75 -20.36
C TRP A 99 -22.39 17.52 -20.73
N LEU A 100 -22.91 17.31 -21.94
CA LEU A 100 -24.18 17.90 -22.37
C LEU A 100 -25.41 17.35 -21.64
N SER A 101 -25.39 16.09 -21.22
CA SER A 101 -26.54 15.47 -20.55
C SER A 101 -26.62 15.74 -19.04
N GLY A 102 -25.60 16.37 -18.44
CA GLY A 102 -25.57 16.72 -17.02
C GLY A 102 -25.59 15.52 -16.07
N LYS A 103 -25.45 14.29 -16.57
CA LYS A 103 -25.47 13.07 -15.77
C LYS A 103 -24.09 12.88 -15.12
N ALA A 104 -24.01 13.12 -13.82
CA ALA A 104 -22.86 12.72 -13.01
C ALA A 104 -22.65 11.20 -13.13
N LYS A 105 -21.38 10.79 -13.11
CA LYS A 105 -20.98 9.39 -13.15
C LYS A 105 -21.56 8.70 -11.90
N GLU A 106 -22.54 7.82 -12.07
CA GLU A 106 -22.99 6.95 -10.97
C GLU A 106 -21.82 6.01 -10.64
N GLU A 107 -21.19 6.25 -9.49
CA GLU A 107 -20.23 5.32 -8.92
C GLU A 107 -20.98 4.06 -8.45
N PRO A 108 -20.41 2.86 -8.66
CA PRO A 108 -20.95 1.66 -8.05
C PRO A 108 -20.85 1.79 -6.52
N LYS A 109 -21.98 1.65 -5.84
CA LYS A 109 -22.07 1.59 -4.37
C LYS A 109 -21.22 0.42 -3.84
N GLU A 110 -20.01 0.71 -3.38
CA GLU A 110 -19.35 -0.13 -2.38
C GLU A 110 -19.88 0.27 -1.00
N GLU A 111 -20.56 -0.68 -0.34
CA GLU A 111 -20.96 -0.57 1.06
C GLU A 111 -19.73 -0.35 1.94
N ARG A 112 -19.64 0.83 2.57
CA ARG A 112 -18.71 1.06 3.68
C ARG A 112 -19.47 0.94 5.00
N PRO A 113 -18.98 0.16 5.97
CA PRO A 113 -19.57 0.12 7.30
C PRO A 113 -19.31 1.44 8.03
N SER A 114 -20.34 1.89 8.74
CA SER A 114 -20.39 3.05 9.61
C SER A 114 -19.28 3.04 10.66
N LYS A 115 -18.59 4.19 10.80
CA LYS A 115 -17.89 4.55 12.03
C LYS A 115 -18.11 6.03 12.34
N GLU A 116 -18.57 6.24 13.56
CA GLU A 116 -18.89 7.51 14.20
C GLU A 116 -17.62 8.34 14.51
N LYS A 117 -17.84 9.67 14.50
CA LYS A 117 -17.11 10.76 15.17
C LYS A 117 -15.61 10.95 14.86
N ASP A 118 -15.29 12.10 14.26
CA ASP A 118 -14.76 13.22 15.06
C ASP A 118 -14.95 14.54 14.29
N GLU A 119 -15.62 15.49 14.96
CA GLU A 119 -15.71 16.89 14.55
C GLU A 119 -14.31 17.50 14.65
N SER A 120 -13.60 17.56 13.53
CA SER A 120 -12.47 18.47 13.38
C SER A 120 -12.84 19.44 12.26
N GLU A 121 -12.88 20.72 12.65
CA GLU A 121 -13.24 21.88 11.86
C GLU A 121 -12.56 21.85 10.48
N SER A 122 -13.30 21.40 9.48
CA SER A 122 -12.93 21.63 8.08
C SER A 122 -13.25 23.07 7.76
N LEU A 123 -12.28 23.96 8.01
CA LEU A 123 -12.27 25.29 7.42
C LEU A 123 -12.43 25.12 5.91
N SER A 124 -13.64 25.43 5.43
CA SER A 124 -13.98 25.36 4.03
C SER A 124 -13.04 26.28 3.24
N PHE A 125 -12.61 25.77 2.08
CA PHE A 125 -11.80 26.51 1.11
C PHE A 125 -12.46 27.84 0.69
N ASP A 126 -13.78 27.98 0.89
CA ASP A 126 -14.56 29.19 0.63
C ASP A 126 -14.36 30.33 1.65
N SER A 127 -13.71 30.13 2.80
CA SER A 127 -13.54 31.22 3.78
C SER A 127 -12.62 32.36 3.30
N TYR A 128 -11.90 32.18 2.19
CA TYR A 128 -11.13 33.27 1.58
C TYR A 128 -11.98 34.27 0.79
N ALA A 129 -13.20 33.90 0.38
CA ALA A 129 -14.07 34.75 -0.43
C ALA A 129 -14.62 35.95 0.35
N ASP A 130 -14.78 35.81 1.66
CA ASP A 130 -15.38 36.83 2.52
C ASP A 130 -14.39 37.93 2.97
N PHE A 131 -13.09 37.76 2.72
CA PHE A 131 -12.11 38.80 3.02
C PHE A 131 -12.06 39.86 1.92
N SER A 132 -12.02 41.13 2.34
CA SER A 132 -11.78 42.27 1.46
C SER A 132 -10.40 42.17 0.77
N MET A 133 -10.24 42.80 -0.40
CA MET A 133 -9.00 42.77 -1.16
C MET A 133 -7.80 43.26 -0.34
N GLU A 134 -7.98 44.29 0.50
CA GLU A 134 -6.95 44.82 1.38
C GLU A 134 -6.46 43.81 2.43
N GLU A 135 -7.36 42.98 2.98
CA GLU A 135 -7.02 41.98 4.00
C GLU A 135 -6.24 40.80 3.40
N ARG A 136 -6.61 40.39 2.18
CA ARG A 136 -5.86 39.37 1.43
C ARG A 136 -4.43 39.82 1.17
N PHE A 137 -4.25 41.08 0.77
CA PHE A 137 -2.92 41.66 0.51
C PHE A 137 -2.03 41.74 1.76
N LYS A 138 -2.60 42.12 2.92
CA LYS A 138 -1.85 42.15 4.19
C LYS A 138 -1.36 40.76 4.60
N LYS A 139 -2.22 39.75 4.50
CA LYS A 139 -1.87 38.37 4.85
C LYS A 139 -0.78 37.80 3.95
N TRP A 140 -0.74 38.20 2.67
CA TRP A 140 0.27 37.74 1.73
C TRP A 140 1.65 38.38 1.92
N ARG A 141 1.72 39.61 2.43
CA ARG A 141 2.98 40.29 2.76
C ARG A 141 3.56 39.93 4.13
N SER A 142 2.80 39.25 4.98
CA SER A 142 3.30 38.77 6.27
C SER A 142 3.99 37.41 6.08
N LYS A 143 5.19 37.42 5.50
CA LYS A 143 6.07 36.25 5.40
C LYS A 143 7.49 36.63 5.79
#